data_AF-A0A7S4URG1-F1
#
_entry.id   AF-A0A7S4URG1-F1
#
_cell.length_a   1.000
_cell.length_b   1.000
_cell.length_c   1.000
_cell.angle_alpha   90.00
_cell.angle_beta   90.00
_cell.angle_gamma   90.00
#
_symmetry.space_group_name_H-M   'P 1'
#
loop_
_entity.id
_entity.type
_entity.pdbx_description
1 polymer ?
#
loop_
_entity_poly.entity_id
_entity_poly.type
_entity_poly.pdbx_seq_one_letter_code
_entity_poly.pdbx_strand_id
1 'polypeptide(L)'
;KGLDRTSEEYKKKKEEAADFLWSAIEEYVPNARDRAVEGTVQIGTPLTHERFLRRTNGAYGPRVEAGKQTLPGHKTPLDGLLLTGDYTFPGIGVPATAASGAITANNLVSVGQHWAMLDKIRLPKK
;
A
#
# COMPACT_ATOMS: atom_id res chain seq x y z
N LYS A 1 -2.52 16.40 -14.66
CA LYS A 1 -2.66 16.61 -13.20
C LYS A 1 -3.82 17.58 -13.00
N GLY A 2 -4.58 17.46 -11.91
CA GLY A 2 -5.69 18.39 -11.63
C GLY A 2 -6.94 18.21 -12.51
N LEU A 3 -7.09 17.05 -13.18
CA LEU A 3 -8.35 16.75 -13.86
C LEU A 3 -9.39 16.33 -12.82
N ASP A 4 -10.62 16.80 -13.01
CA ASP A 4 -11.75 16.29 -12.25
C ASP A 4 -11.97 14.81 -12.59
N ARG A 5 -12.06 13.98 -11.55
CA ARG A 5 -12.24 12.54 -11.68
C ARG A 5 -13.59 12.13 -12.27
N THR A 6 -14.57 13.03 -12.25
CA THR A 6 -15.87 12.80 -12.90
C THR A 6 -15.92 13.32 -14.34
N SER A 7 -14.92 14.09 -14.78
CA SER A 7 -14.89 14.65 -16.12
C SER A 7 -14.73 13.60 -17.21
N GLU A 8 -15.32 13.87 -18.37
CA GLU A 8 -15.11 13.07 -19.59
C GLU A 8 -13.65 13.12 -20.07
N GLU A 9 -12.97 14.26 -19.89
CA GLU A 9 -11.55 14.39 -20.22
C GLU A 9 -10.70 13.39 -19.42
N TYR A 10 -10.97 13.25 -18.12
CA TYR A 10 -10.28 12.28 -17.29
C TYR A 10 -10.60 10.84 -17.71
N LYS A 11 -11.87 10.52 -18.00
CA LYS A 11 -12.25 9.18 -18.47
C LYS A 11 -11.53 8.83 -19.77
N LYS A 12 -11.53 9.73 -20.76
CA LYS A 12 -10.80 9.53 -22.01
C LYS A 12 -9.30 9.30 -21.78
N LYS A 13 -8.68 10.11 -20.93
CA LYS A 13 -7.27 9.97 -20.60
C LYS A 13 -6.93 8.65 -19.90
N LYS A 14 -7.86 8.08 -19.11
CA LYS A 14 -7.70 6.75 -18.52
C LYS A 14 -7.62 5.69 -19.62
N GLU A 15 -8.54 5.74 -20.58
CA GLU A 15 -8.56 4.80 -21.71
C GLU A 15 -7.27 4.92 -22.54
N GLU A 16 -6.86 6.14 -22.92
CA GLU A 16 -5.63 6.40 -23.67
C GLU A 16 -4.38 5.86 -22.94
N ALA A 17 -4.30 6.01 -21.62
CA ALA A 17 -3.19 5.50 -20.83
C ALA A 17 -3.20 3.97 -20.71
N ALA A 18 -4.37 3.34 -20.72
CA ALA A 18 -4.51 1.89 -20.66
C ALA A 18 -4.23 1.21 -22.00
N ASP A 19 -4.43 1.90 -23.13
CA ASP A 19 -4.29 1.35 -24.47
C ASP A 19 -2.88 0.79 -24.76
N PHE A 20 -1.84 1.46 -24.25
CA PHE A 20 -0.46 0.94 -24.32
C PHE A 20 -0.30 -0.38 -23.57
N LEU A 21 -0.89 -0.51 -22.37
CA LEU A 21 -0.83 -1.75 -21.58
C LEU A 21 -1.59 -2.88 -22.27
N TRP A 22 -2.74 -2.57 -22.87
CA TRP A 22 -3.48 -3.55 -23.66
C TRP A 22 -2.68 -4.04 -24.87
N SER A 23 -2.06 -3.12 -25.61
CA SER A 23 -1.24 -3.45 -26.78
C SER A 23 -0.08 -4.39 -26.40
N ALA A 24 0.56 -4.16 -25.25
CA ALA A 24 1.61 -5.03 -24.73
C ALA A 24 1.11 -6.43 -24.33
N ILE A 25 -0.12 -6.53 -23.81
CA ILE A 25 -0.76 -7.83 -23.51
C ILE A 25 -1.09 -8.56 -24.82
N GLU A 26 -1.61 -7.84 -25.82
CA GLU A 26 -2.05 -8.40 -27.09
C GLU A 26 -0.91 -8.98 -27.95
N GLU A 27 0.33 -8.55 -27.70
CA GLU A 27 1.55 -9.14 -28.29
C GLU A 27 1.70 -10.64 -27.92
N TYR A 28 1.29 -11.03 -26.71
CA TYR A 28 1.43 -12.40 -26.20
C TYR A 28 0.10 -13.16 -26.12
N VAL A 29 -1.00 -12.43 -25.93
CA VAL A 29 -2.35 -12.96 -25.88
C VAL A 29 -3.16 -12.27 -26.97
N PRO A 30 -3.14 -12.78 -28.21
CA PRO A 30 -3.95 -12.21 -29.27
C PRO A 30 -5.41 -12.06 -28.83
N ASN A 31 -6.06 -11.00 -29.30
CA ASN A 31 -7.46 -10.67 -29.02
C ASN A 31 -7.82 -10.64 -27.52
N ALA A 32 -6.88 -10.26 -26.64
CA ALA A 32 -7.09 -10.21 -25.19
C ALA A 32 -8.26 -9.30 -24.78
N ARG A 33 -8.46 -8.16 -25.46
CA ARG A 33 -9.59 -7.25 -25.19
C ARG A 33 -10.94 -7.94 -25.39
N ASP A 34 -11.09 -8.72 -26.47
CA ASP A 34 -12.33 -9.46 -26.78
C ASP A 34 -12.62 -10.59 -25.78
N ARG A 35 -11.59 -11.06 -25.08
CA ARG A 35 -11.70 -12.12 -24.06
C ARG A 35 -12.01 -11.57 -22.67
N ALA A 36 -11.94 -10.25 -22.48
CA ALA A 36 -12.25 -9.63 -21.20
C ALA A 36 -13.76 -9.77 -20.92
N VAL A 37 -14.09 -10.21 -19.71
CA VAL A 37 -15.49 -10.30 -19.28
C VAL A 37 -16.06 -8.89 -19.13
N GLU A 38 -17.24 -8.64 -19.68
CA GLU A 38 -17.90 -7.34 -19.59
C GLU A 38 -18.01 -6.88 -18.13
N GLY A 39 -17.68 -5.60 -17.88
CA GLY A 39 -17.68 -5.01 -16.55
C GLY A 39 -16.48 -5.37 -15.64
N THR A 40 -15.56 -6.23 -16.09
CA THR A 40 -14.37 -6.59 -15.28
C THR A 40 -13.16 -5.70 -15.52
N VAL A 41 -13.11 -5.01 -16.66
CA VAL A 41 -12.01 -4.09 -17.00
C VAL A 41 -12.09 -2.85 -16.12
N GLN A 42 -11.11 -2.69 -15.24
CA GLN A 42 -10.98 -1.51 -14.38
C GLN A 42 -9.59 -0.89 -14.54
N ILE A 43 -9.57 0.37 -14.99
CA ILE A 43 -8.32 1.11 -15.19
C ILE A 43 -7.94 1.83 -13.89
N GLY A 44 -6.76 1.49 -13.35
CA GLY A 44 -6.13 2.19 -12.22
C GLY A 44 -5.29 3.37 -12.69
N THR A 45 -5.30 4.47 -11.93
CA THR A 45 -4.44 5.65 -12.15
C THR A 45 -4.01 6.24 -10.81
N PRO A 46 -3.05 7.18 -10.78
CA PRO A 46 -2.70 7.89 -9.54
C PRO A 46 -3.90 8.54 -8.84
N LEU A 47 -4.84 9.15 -9.57
CA LEU A 47 -6.06 9.71 -8.97
C LEU A 47 -7.01 8.63 -8.43
N THR A 48 -6.96 7.42 -8.99
CA THR A 48 -7.66 6.25 -8.46
C THR A 48 -7.01 5.78 -7.15
N HIS A 49 -5.67 5.70 -7.10
CA HIS A 49 -4.94 5.37 -5.87
C HIS A 49 -5.19 6.39 -4.77
N GLU A 50 -5.16 7.68 -5.09
CA GLU A 50 -5.45 8.76 -4.14
C GLU A 50 -6.85 8.64 -3.54
N ARG A 51 -7.87 8.30 -4.37
CA ARG A 51 -9.24 8.03 -3.90
C ARG A 51 -9.28 6.90 -2.87
N PHE A 52 -8.77 5.74 -3.23
CA PHE A 52 -9.02 4.50 -2.50
C PHE A 52 -8.09 4.36 -1.30
N LEU A 53 -6.88 4.89 -1.39
CA LEU A 53 -5.84 4.73 -0.38
C LEU A 53 -5.57 6.01 0.42
N ARG A 54 -6.25 7.12 0.09
CA ARG A 54 -6.01 8.45 0.67
C ARG A 54 -4.54 8.87 0.60
N ARG A 55 -3.91 8.54 -0.53
CA ARG A 55 -2.50 8.83 -0.80
C ARG A 55 -2.37 10.08 -1.62
N THR A 56 -1.66 11.06 -1.09
CA THR A 56 -1.31 12.28 -1.84
C THR A 56 -0.70 11.90 -3.19
N ASN A 57 -1.26 12.43 -4.28
CA ASN A 57 -0.83 12.15 -5.66
C ASN A 57 -0.85 10.66 -6.06
N GLY A 58 -1.55 9.79 -5.33
CA GLY A 58 -1.60 8.35 -5.62
C GLY A 58 -0.30 7.60 -5.32
N ALA A 59 0.55 8.13 -4.44
CA ALA A 59 1.85 7.55 -4.12
C ALA A 59 1.76 6.10 -3.60
N TYR A 60 2.68 5.26 -4.07
CA TYR A 60 2.88 3.88 -3.61
C TYR A 60 4.06 3.84 -2.62
N GLY A 61 3.82 4.30 -1.39
CA GLY A 61 4.83 4.36 -0.34
C GLY A 61 5.89 5.48 -0.52
N PRO A 62 6.79 5.65 0.46
CA PRO A 62 7.89 6.60 0.37
C PRO A 62 8.99 6.08 -0.56
N ARG A 63 9.59 6.97 -1.35
CA ARG A 63 10.84 6.68 -2.05
C ARG A 63 12.00 7.09 -1.15
N VAL A 64 12.68 6.10 -0.59
CA VAL A 64 13.85 6.29 0.29
C VAL A 64 15.10 5.84 -0.46
N GLU A 65 16.11 6.70 -0.55
CA GLU A 65 17.36 6.32 -1.20
C GLU A 65 18.20 5.42 -0.28
N ALA A 66 18.49 4.21 -0.75
CA ALA A 66 19.22 3.20 0.02
C ALA A 66 20.59 3.74 0.47
N GLY A 67 20.90 3.55 1.76
CA GLY A 67 22.15 4.01 2.37
C GLY A 67 22.23 5.50 2.67
N LYS A 68 21.27 6.32 2.22
CA LYS A 68 21.22 7.75 2.53
C LYS A 68 20.12 8.13 3.51
N GLN A 69 19.02 7.40 3.48
CA GLN A 69 17.85 7.69 4.28
C GLN A 69 17.28 6.40 4.87
N THR A 70 16.60 6.55 6.01
CA THR A 70 15.86 5.48 6.68
C THR A 70 14.39 5.86 6.76
N LEU A 71 13.53 4.85 6.79
CA LEU A 71 12.12 5.06 7.08
C LEU A 71 11.97 5.59 8.51
N PRO A 72 10.99 6.47 8.75
CA PRO A 72 10.69 6.91 10.10
C PRO A 72 10.27 5.72 10.98
N GLY A 73 10.55 5.85 12.28
CA GLY A 73 10.04 4.93 13.29
C GLY A 73 8.55 5.16 13.59
N HIS A 74 8.05 4.45 14.59
CA HIS A 74 6.62 4.43 14.92
C HIS A 74 6.19 5.53 15.90
N LYS A 75 7.13 6.19 16.57
CA LYS A 75 6.84 7.25 17.55
C LYS A 75 6.80 8.62 16.89
N THR A 76 5.90 9.46 17.38
CA THR A 76 5.88 10.89 17.03
C THR A 76 6.27 11.73 18.25
N PRO A 77 6.59 13.03 18.08
CA PRO A 77 6.75 13.95 19.19
C PRO A 77 5.45 14.24 19.98
N LEU A 78 4.29 13.79 19.48
CA LEU A 78 3.01 14.00 20.12
C LEU A 78 2.66 12.80 20.99
N ASP A 79 2.40 13.05 22.27
CA ASP A 79 2.07 12.00 23.23
C ASP A 79 0.81 11.24 22.82
N GLY A 80 0.89 9.91 22.86
CA GLY A 80 -0.20 9.01 22.48
C GLY A 80 -0.44 8.86 20.98
N LEU A 81 0.30 9.58 20.12
CA LEU A 81 0.20 9.44 18.67
C LEU A 81 1.34 8.60 18.11
N LEU A 82 0.98 7.46 17.52
CA LEU A 82 1.90 6.55 16.84
C LEU A 82 1.61 6.47 15.34
N LEU A 83 2.64 6.12 14.58
CA LEU A 83 2.57 5.86 13.14
C LEU A 83 2.69 4.36 12.87
N THR A 84 2.00 3.90 11.83
CA THR A 84 2.08 2.52 11.35
C THR A 84 1.78 2.46 9.86
N GLY A 85 2.19 1.36 9.23
CA GLY A 85 2.02 1.09 7.81
C GLY A 85 3.30 1.28 7.00
N ASP A 86 3.13 1.26 5.68
CA ASP A 86 4.20 1.25 4.66
C ASP A 86 5.10 2.50 4.60
N TYR A 87 4.71 3.60 5.24
CA TYR A 87 5.54 4.80 5.38
C TYR A 87 6.46 4.77 6.62
N THR A 88 6.30 3.77 7.47
CA THR A 88 7.17 3.54 8.63
C THR A 88 7.95 2.25 8.44
N PHE A 89 9.07 2.10 9.13
CA PHE A 89 9.82 0.85 9.11
C PHE A 89 8.88 -0.36 9.40
N PRO A 90 8.95 -1.47 8.66
CA PRO A 90 9.96 -1.83 7.66
C PRO A 90 9.67 -1.38 6.21
N GLY A 91 8.51 -0.81 5.92
CA GLY A 91 8.22 -0.16 4.62
C GLY A 91 7.15 -0.84 3.76
N ILE A 92 7.31 -0.72 2.44
CA ILE A 92 6.31 -1.11 1.43
C ILE A 92 6.10 -2.62 1.33
N GLY A 93 4.88 -3.01 0.94
CA GLY A 93 4.47 -4.41 0.74
C GLY A 93 3.66 -4.97 1.92
N VAL A 94 2.80 -5.96 1.64
CA VAL A 94 1.84 -6.52 2.61
C VAL A 94 2.54 -7.04 3.88
N PRO A 95 3.60 -7.87 3.79
CA PRO A 95 4.27 -8.37 5.00
C PRO A 95 4.91 -7.25 5.82
N ALA A 96 5.56 -6.29 5.15
CA ALA A 96 6.22 -5.18 5.80
C ALA A 96 5.22 -4.24 6.50
N THR A 97 4.08 -3.97 5.85
CA THR A 97 2.98 -3.18 6.42
C THR A 97 2.39 -3.87 7.65
N ALA A 98 2.15 -5.17 7.58
CA ALA A 98 1.65 -5.96 8.72
C ALA A 98 2.65 -5.98 9.89
N ALA A 99 3.93 -6.17 9.58
CA ALA A 99 5.01 -6.11 10.58
C ALA A 99 5.09 -4.73 11.24
N SER A 100 4.98 -3.64 10.49
CA SER A 100 4.88 -2.28 11.05
C SER A 100 3.72 -2.17 12.04
N GLY A 101 2.55 -2.73 11.71
CA GLY A 101 1.40 -2.82 12.63
C GLY A 101 1.74 -3.51 13.95
N ALA A 102 2.36 -4.69 13.86
CA ALA A 102 2.78 -5.45 15.04
C ALA A 102 3.83 -4.70 15.88
N ILE A 103 4.81 -4.06 15.24
CA ILE A 103 5.82 -3.26 15.94
C ILE A 103 5.18 -2.05 16.62
N THR A 104 4.28 -1.33 15.95
CA THR A 104 3.55 -0.21 16.56
C THR A 104 2.76 -0.67 17.78
N ALA A 105 2.05 -1.81 17.71
CA ALA A 105 1.30 -2.36 18.84
C ALA A 105 2.23 -2.75 20.00
N ASN A 106 3.37 -3.38 19.71
CA ASN A 106 4.35 -3.77 20.73
C ASN A 106 5.01 -2.55 21.42
N ASN A 107 5.00 -1.36 20.80
CA ASN A 107 5.45 -0.13 21.44
C ASN A 107 4.50 0.38 22.54
N LEU A 108 3.27 -0.16 22.64
CA LEU A 108 2.28 0.24 23.64
C LEU A 108 2.40 -0.51 24.97
N VAL A 109 3.22 -1.55 25.03
CA VAL A 109 3.36 -2.40 26.22
C VAL A 109 4.83 -2.50 26.64
N SER A 110 5.06 -2.76 27.93
CA SER A 110 6.40 -2.90 28.48
C SER A 110 7.03 -4.25 28.11
N VAL A 111 8.35 -4.34 28.20
CA VAL A 111 9.09 -5.61 28.03
C VAL A 111 8.57 -6.68 29.01
N GLY A 112 8.21 -6.32 30.24
CA GLY A 112 7.64 -7.25 31.21
C GLY A 112 6.27 -7.81 30.77
N GLN A 113 5.43 -6.98 30.14
CA GLN A 113 4.15 -7.43 29.58
C GLN A 113 4.36 -8.35 28.37
N HIS A 114 5.36 -8.08 27.53
CA HIS A 114 5.74 -9.01 26.46
C HIS A 114 6.17 -10.37 27.01
N TRP A 115 7.02 -10.41 28.04
CA TRP A 115 7.44 -11.67 28.66
C TRP A 115 6.28 -12.43 29.29
N ALA A 116 5.39 -11.74 30.01
CA ALA A 116 4.20 -12.37 30.58
C ALA A 116 3.28 -12.99 29.51
N MET A 117 3.32 -12.51 28.27
CA MET A 117 2.59 -13.13 27.15
C MET A 117 3.18 -14.47 26.73
N LEU A 118 4.50 -14.67 26.86
CA LEU A 118 5.15 -15.94 26.52
C LEU A 118 4.62 -17.09 27.37
N ASP A 119 4.33 -16.85 28.64
CA ASP A 119 3.73 -17.85 29.52
C ASP A 119 2.30 -18.22 29.08
N LYS A 120 1.55 -17.27 28.50
CA LYS A 120 0.17 -17.49 28.03
C LYS A 120 0.10 -18.25 26.71
N ILE A 121 1.06 -18.05 25.81
CA ILE A 121 1.11 -18.72 24.51
C ILE A 121 1.96 -19.99 24.51
N ARG A 122 2.54 -20.33 25.66
CA ARG A 122 3.35 -21.53 25.82
C ARG A 122 2.52 -22.76 25.46
N LEU A 123 3.03 -23.56 24.54
CA LEU A 123 2.42 -24.85 24.23
C LEU A 123 2.41 -25.75 25.47
N PRO A 124 1.38 -26.61 25.64
CA PRO A 124 1.37 -27.60 26.72
C PRO A 124 2.64 -28.43 26.68
N LYS A 125 3.18 -28.77 27.86
CA LYS A 125 4.23 -29.79 27.92
C LYS A 125 3.64 -31.11 27.44
N LYS A 126 4.36 -31.81 26.56
CA LYS A 126 4.05 -33.19 26.18
C LYS A 126 4.15 -34.12 27.38
#